data_AF-A0A0C2VDR6-F1
#
_entry.id   AF-A0A0C2VDR6-F1
#
_cell.length_a   1.000
_cell.length_b   1.000
_cell.length_c   1.000
_cell.angle_alpha   90.00
_cell.angle_beta   90.00
_cell.angle_gamma   90.00
#
_symmetry.space_group_name_H-M   'P 1'
#
loop_
_entity.id
_entity.type
_entity.pdbx_description
1 polymer ?
#
loop_
_entity_poly.entity_id
_entity_poly.type
_entity_poly.pdbx_seq_one_letter_code
_entity_poly.pdbx_strand_id
1 'polypeptide(L)'
;MFKSIMFLKNFITTLTKNMCLKKEEILEIKARVELTKNSEKKYNEWERVAPAIGEHIFYLKSEVERLEKEKEYCLVGVREIYLADVANDAELKKILFSKFGLPFVLNNN
;
A
#
# COMPACT_ATOMS: atom_id res chain seq x y z
N MET A 1 -6.25 -13.09 74.17
CA MET A 1 -5.42 -12.28 73.24
C MET A 1 -5.71 -12.52 71.76
N PHE A 2 -6.04 -13.75 71.31
CA PHE A 2 -6.22 -14.07 69.88
C PHE A 2 -7.41 -13.40 69.16
N LYS A 3 -8.51 -13.05 69.86
CA LYS A 3 -9.70 -12.42 69.25
C LYS A 3 -9.43 -11.03 68.64
N SER A 4 -8.54 -10.24 69.24
CA SER A 4 -8.25 -8.86 68.81
C SER A 4 -7.51 -8.81 67.47
N ILE A 5 -6.57 -9.74 67.26
CA ILE A 5 -5.79 -9.85 66.02
C ILE A 5 -6.67 -10.26 64.84
N MET A 6 -7.62 -11.18 65.07
CA MET A 6 -8.58 -11.62 64.05
C MET A 6 -9.50 -10.47 63.61
N PHE A 7 -9.91 -9.62 64.55
CA PHE A 7 -10.77 -8.46 64.28
C PHE A 7 -10.06 -7.39 63.46
N LEU A 8 -8.81 -7.06 63.83
CA LEU A 8 -7.95 -6.14 63.06
C LEU A 8 -7.72 -6.63 61.64
N LYS A 9 -7.47 -7.93 61.47
CA LYS A 9 -7.26 -8.53 60.14
C LYS A 9 -8.52 -8.42 59.27
N ASN A 10 -9.69 -8.74 59.82
CA ASN A 10 -10.95 -8.61 59.09
C ASN A 10 -11.28 -7.15 58.77
N PHE A 11 -11.01 -6.21 59.68
CA PHE A 11 -11.25 -4.79 59.47
C PHE A 11 -10.39 -4.22 58.34
N ILE A 12 -9.08 -4.49 58.36
CA ILE A 12 -8.17 -4.07 57.29
C ILE A 12 -8.60 -4.66 55.96
N THR A 13 -8.90 -5.96 55.91
CA THR A 13 -9.31 -6.63 54.66
C THR A 13 -10.63 -6.06 54.13
N THR A 14 -11.57 -5.69 55.00
CA THR A 14 -12.85 -5.08 54.60
C THR A 14 -12.65 -3.68 54.02
N LEU A 15 -11.77 -2.88 54.63
CA LEU A 15 -11.45 -1.53 54.15
C LEU A 15 -10.65 -1.54 52.84
N THR A 16 -9.77 -2.51 52.63
CA THR A 16 -8.87 -2.55 51.46
C THR A 16 -9.38 -3.43 50.31
N LYS A 17 -10.46 -4.19 50.50
CA LYS A 17 -11.02 -5.13 49.51
C LYS A 17 -11.26 -4.53 48.12
N ASN A 18 -11.62 -3.25 48.06
CA ASN A 18 -11.89 -2.54 46.81
C ASN A 18 -10.75 -1.58 46.40
N MET A 19 -9.67 -1.51 47.18
CA MET A 19 -8.49 -0.70 46.88
C MET A 19 -7.43 -1.47 46.09
N CYS A 20 -7.56 -2.80 46.00
CA CYS A 20 -6.68 -3.66 45.23
C CYS A 20 -7.40 -4.16 43.98
N LEU A 21 -6.70 -4.12 42.84
CA LEU A 21 -7.19 -4.73 41.61
C LEU A 21 -7.39 -6.24 41.84
N LYS A 22 -8.52 -6.75 41.36
CA LYS A 22 -8.79 -8.18 41.31
C LYS A 22 -7.82 -8.86 40.36
N LYS A 23 -7.62 -10.15 40.55
CA LYS A 23 -6.70 -10.95 39.73
C LYS A 23 -7.10 -10.91 38.25
N GLU A 24 -8.40 -10.91 37.98
CA GLU A 24 -8.97 -10.82 36.64
C GLU A 24 -8.61 -9.48 35.98
N GLU A 25 -8.71 -8.38 36.71
CA GLU A 25 -8.35 -7.04 36.23
C GLU A 25 -6.85 -6.94 35.92
N ILE A 26 -5.99 -7.55 36.76
CA ILE A 26 -4.54 -7.62 36.52
C ILE A 26 -4.23 -8.44 35.26
N LEU A 27 -4.93 -9.56 35.05
CA LEU A 27 -4.75 -10.40 33.85
C LEU A 27 -5.18 -9.65 32.59
N GLU A 28 -6.29 -8.92 32.65
CA GLU A 28 -6.78 -8.12 31.53
C GLU A 28 -5.82 -6.96 31.20
N ILE A 29 -5.26 -6.30 32.21
CA ILE A 29 -4.22 -5.27 32.01
C ILE A 29 -2.99 -5.88 31.35
N LYS A 30 -2.51 -7.04 31.81
CA LYS A 30 -1.36 -7.73 31.21
C LYS A 30 -1.63 -8.11 29.75
N ALA A 31 -2.82 -8.61 29.45
CA ALA A 31 -3.22 -8.93 28.08
C ALA A 31 -3.20 -7.69 27.18
N ARG A 32 -3.72 -6.56 27.66
CA ARG A 32 -3.68 -5.28 26.93
C ARG A 32 -2.25 -4.79 26.70
N VAL A 33 -1.38 -4.88 27.71
CA VAL A 33 0.03 -4.50 27.58
C VAL A 33 0.74 -5.33 26.51
N GLU A 34 0.56 -6.66 26.50
CA GLU A 34 1.16 -7.51 25.47
C GLU A 34 0.58 -7.24 24.08
N LEU A 35 -0.72 -6.96 23.99
CA LEU A 35 -1.34 -6.56 22.72
C LEU A 35 -0.74 -5.26 22.18
N THR A 36 -0.54 -4.25 23.03
CA THR A 36 0.12 -2.99 22.64
C THR A 36 1.54 -3.23 22.14
N LYS A 37 2.35 -4.03 22.85
CA LYS A 37 3.72 -4.37 22.41
C LYS A 37 3.74 -5.07 21.06
N ASN A 38 2.80 -5.99 20.83
CA ASN A 38 2.69 -6.70 19.55
C ASN A 38 2.27 -5.77 18.42
N SER A 39 1.34 -4.85 18.68
CA SER A 39 0.93 -3.83 17.72
C SER A 39 2.06 -2.86 17.38
N GLU A 40 2.85 -2.44 18.37
CA GLU A 40 4.03 -1.59 18.19
C GLU A 40 5.09 -2.29 17.31
N LYS A 41 5.36 -3.58 17.54
CA LYS A 41 6.26 -4.36 16.67
C LYS A 41 5.80 -4.36 15.21
N LYS A 42 4.51 -4.64 14.98
CA LYS A 42 3.93 -4.64 13.62
C LYS A 42 3.98 -3.26 12.99
N TYR A 43 3.73 -2.20 13.76
CA TYR A 43 3.84 -0.83 13.29
C TYR A 43 5.28 -0.53 12.85
N ASN A 44 6.27 -0.87 13.66
CA ASN A 44 7.68 -0.64 13.35
C ASN A 44 8.14 -1.47 12.13
N GLU A 45 7.65 -2.69 11.97
CA GLU A 45 7.90 -3.50 10.77
C GLU A 45 7.30 -2.83 9.53
N TRP A 46 6.07 -2.32 9.62
CA TRP A 46 5.40 -1.62 8.53
C TRP A 46 6.07 -0.28 8.20
N GLU A 47 6.44 0.51 9.22
CA GLU A 47 7.12 1.79 9.08
C GLU A 47 8.45 1.65 8.34
N ARG A 48 9.18 0.53 8.53
CA ARG A 48 10.40 0.23 7.78
C ARG A 48 10.15 0.01 6.29
N VAL A 49 9.04 -0.61 5.92
CA VAL A 49 8.74 -0.96 4.51
C VAL A 49 7.90 0.08 3.78
N ALA A 50 7.16 0.92 4.52
CA ALA A 50 6.26 1.92 3.96
C ALA A 50 6.94 2.90 2.97
N PRO A 51 8.19 3.39 3.20
CA PRO A 51 8.87 4.26 2.24
C PRO A 51 9.10 3.59 0.89
N ALA A 52 9.63 2.36 0.89
CA ALA A 52 9.89 1.60 -0.33
C ALA A 52 8.59 1.29 -1.10
N ILE A 53 7.51 0.96 -0.38
CA ILE A 53 6.19 0.80 -0.99
C ILE A 53 5.73 2.12 -1.63
N GLY A 54 5.94 3.26 -0.96
CA GLY A 54 5.63 4.58 -1.50
C GLY A 54 6.38 4.90 -2.79
N GLU A 55 7.68 4.62 -2.83
CA GLU A 55 8.51 4.78 -4.02
C GLU A 55 8.03 3.90 -5.19
N HIS A 56 7.71 2.63 -4.91
CA HIS A 56 7.17 1.73 -5.94
C HIS A 56 5.80 2.17 -6.45
N ILE A 57 4.91 2.66 -5.58
CA ILE A 57 3.62 3.22 -6.00
C ILE A 57 3.83 4.43 -6.91
N PHE A 58 4.78 5.31 -6.58
CA PHE A 58 5.10 6.46 -7.39
C PHE A 58 5.64 6.05 -8.78
N TYR A 59 6.59 5.10 -8.80
CA TYR A 59 7.12 4.55 -10.04
C TYR A 59 6.01 3.96 -10.92
N LEU A 60 5.14 3.11 -10.35
CA LEU A 60 4.03 2.50 -11.10
C LEU A 60 3.07 3.54 -11.68
N LYS A 61 2.77 4.62 -10.95
CA LYS A 61 1.98 5.74 -11.48
C LYS A 61 2.64 6.39 -12.69
N SER A 62 3.95 6.64 -12.61
CA SER A 62 4.70 7.22 -13.74
C SER A 62 4.73 6.30 -14.97
N GLU A 63 4.83 4.98 -14.77
CA GLU A 63 4.76 4.01 -15.87
C GLU A 63 3.38 3.95 -16.51
N VAL A 64 2.30 4.04 -15.72
CA VAL A 64 0.93 4.14 -16.26
C VAL A 64 0.80 5.38 -17.13
N GLU A 65 1.23 6.55 -16.65
CA GLU A 65 1.18 7.80 -17.44
C GLU A 65 2.03 7.71 -18.72
N ARG A 66 3.21 7.07 -18.65
CA ARG A 66 4.08 6.84 -19.82
C ARG A 66 3.37 5.96 -20.86
N LEU A 67 2.78 4.86 -20.42
CA LEU A 67 2.05 3.92 -21.29
C LEU A 67 0.79 4.54 -21.89
N GLU A 68 0.08 5.41 -21.15
CA GLU A 68 -1.07 6.14 -21.70
C GLU A 68 -0.66 7.07 -22.84
N LYS A 69 0.45 7.80 -22.68
CA LYS A 69 1.01 8.66 -23.73
C LYS A 69 1.48 7.85 -24.94
N GLU A 70 2.15 6.72 -24.69
CA GLU A 70 2.62 5.82 -25.75
C GLU A 70 1.45 5.22 -26.54
N LYS A 71 0.39 4.80 -25.84
CA LYS A 71 -0.85 4.34 -26.46
C LYS A 71 -1.47 5.42 -27.35
N GLU A 72 -1.60 6.65 -26.85
CA GLU A 72 -2.16 7.76 -27.63
C GLU A 72 -1.32 8.04 -28.88
N TYR A 73 0.00 8.06 -28.74
CA TYR A 73 0.93 8.21 -29.86
C TYR A 73 0.74 7.12 -30.93
N CYS A 74 0.62 5.85 -30.52
CA CYS A 74 0.34 4.74 -31.43
C CYS A 74 -1.02 4.87 -32.13
N LEU A 75 -2.08 5.25 -31.40
CA LEU A 75 -3.42 5.41 -31.98
C LEU A 75 -3.48 6.54 -33.02
N VAL A 76 -2.81 7.66 -32.74
CA VAL A 76 -2.65 8.76 -33.71
C VAL A 76 -1.92 8.26 -34.95
N GLY A 77 -0.82 7.51 -34.77
CA GLY A 77 -0.07 6.91 -35.87
C GLY A 77 -0.89 6.01 -36.78
N VAL A 78 -1.66 5.08 -36.18
CA VAL A 78 -2.54 4.18 -36.92
C VAL A 78 -3.58 4.97 -37.73
N ARG A 79 -4.16 6.03 -37.14
CA ARG A 79 -5.10 6.90 -37.83
C ARG A 79 -4.45 7.64 -39.01
N GLU A 80 -3.26 8.21 -38.82
CA GLU A 80 -2.53 8.92 -39.87
C GLU A 80 -2.19 7.97 -41.04
N ILE A 81 -1.74 6.75 -40.74
CA ILE A 81 -1.44 5.73 -41.75
C ILE A 81 -2.71 5.36 -42.54
N TYR A 82 -3.83 5.16 -41.84
CA TYR A 82 -5.12 4.87 -42.49
C TYR A 82 -5.56 6.00 -43.42
N LEU A 83 -5.43 7.26 -42.99
CA LEU A 83 -5.78 8.41 -43.83
C LEU A 83 -4.87 8.52 -45.06
N ALA A 84 -3.57 8.29 -44.92
CA ALA A 84 -2.64 8.24 -46.05
C ALA A 84 -2.98 7.12 -47.04
N ASP A 85 -3.42 5.96 -46.54
CA ASP A 85 -3.86 4.83 -47.36
C ASP A 85 -5.13 5.16 -48.16
N VAL A 86 -6.14 5.75 -47.52
CA VAL A 86 -7.37 6.21 -48.20
C VAL A 86 -7.07 7.26 -49.27
N ALA A 87 -6.07 8.11 -49.04
CA ALA A 87 -5.64 9.14 -49.99
C ALA A 87 -4.72 8.62 -51.11
N ASN A 88 -4.32 7.34 -51.10
CA ASN A 88 -3.28 6.78 -51.97
C ASN A 88 -1.95 7.55 -51.93
N ASP A 89 -1.60 8.18 -50.80
CA ASP A 89 -0.35 8.93 -50.63
C ASP A 89 0.77 8.01 -50.11
N ALA A 90 1.46 7.38 -51.08
CA ALA A 90 2.52 6.41 -50.79
C ALA A 90 3.76 7.02 -50.10
N GLU A 91 4.08 8.30 -50.37
CA GLU A 91 5.20 8.97 -49.72
C GLU A 91 4.88 9.31 -48.27
N LEU A 92 3.70 9.86 -48.01
CA LEU A 92 3.25 10.12 -46.63
C LEU A 92 3.21 8.83 -45.81
N LYS A 93 2.70 7.73 -46.40
CA LYS A 93 2.68 6.41 -45.76
C LYS A 93 4.09 5.95 -45.36
N LYS A 94 5.08 6.14 -46.24
CA LYS A 94 6.48 5.78 -45.98
C LYS A 94 7.13 6.62 -44.88
N ILE A 95 6.85 7.92 -44.86
CA ILE A 95 7.29 8.83 -43.79
C ILE A 95 6.71 8.39 -42.44
N LEU A 96 5.40 8.10 -42.40
CA LEU A 96 4.71 7.66 -41.20
C LEU A 96 5.27 6.33 -40.67
N PHE A 97 5.39 5.30 -41.51
CA PHE A 97 5.97 4.02 -41.08
C PHE A 97 7.41 4.17 -40.57
N SER A 98 8.23 5.03 -41.19
CA SER A 98 9.58 5.31 -40.72
C SER A 98 9.60 5.98 -39.34
N LYS A 99 8.67 6.92 -39.09
CA LYS A 99 8.50 7.58 -37.78
C LYS A 99 8.14 6.59 -36.65
N PHE A 100 7.50 5.47 -36.98
CA PHE A 100 7.20 4.38 -36.05
C PHE A 100 8.28 3.27 -36.03
N GLY A 101 9.43 3.48 -36.69
CA GLY A 101 10.51 2.48 -36.72
C GLY A 101 10.20 1.24 -37.57
N LEU A 102 9.22 1.34 -38.47
CA LEU A 102 8.74 0.26 -39.33
C LEU A 102 8.97 0.55 -40.84
N PRO A 103 10.13 1.07 -41.27
CA PRO A 103 10.32 1.56 -42.64
C PRO A 103 10.20 0.46 -43.71
N PHE A 104 10.34 -0.81 -43.34
CA PHE A 104 10.34 -1.95 -44.26
C PHE A 104 8.95 -2.52 -44.54
N VAL A 105 7.91 -2.09 -43.83
CA VAL A 105 6.55 -2.66 -43.97
C VAL A 105 5.99 -2.45 -45.39
N LEU A 106 6.45 -1.42 -46.09
CA LEU A 106 6.02 -1.11 -47.46
C LEU A 106 6.84 -1.82 -48.55
N ASN A 107 7.88 -2.59 -48.20
CA ASN A 107 8.77 -3.23 -49.18
C ASN A 107 8.24 -4.59 -49.70
N ASN A 108 7.08 -5.06 -49.23
CA ASN A 108 6.49 -6.36 -49.58
C ASN A 108 5.36 -6.27 -50.61
N ASN A 109 5.45 -5.35 -51.58
CA ASN A 109 4.56 -5.30 -52.74
C ASN A 109 5.33 -5.54 -54.04
#